data_AF-A0A970K329-F1
#
_entry.id   AF-A0A970K329-F1
#
_cell.length_a   1.000
_cell.length_b   1.000
_cell.length_c   1.000
_cell.angle_alpha   90.00
_cell.angle_beta   90.00
_cell.angle_gamma   90.00
#
_symmetry.space_group_name_H-M   'P 1'
#
loop_
_entity.id
_entity.type
_entity.pdbx_description
1 polymer ?
#
loop_
_entity_poly.entity_id
_entity_poly.type
_entity_poly.pdbx_seq_one_letter_code
_entity_poly.pdbx_strand_id
1 'polypeptide(L)'
;MKHAAFSFSQRIKDELSQIPCIEQCCRQVELATVFFAAAKKSKTHIEVSTGHAGFAERLTGLVEKQYGITPPIRHGREFHTIVLNRAACFARIQADITTVFLSAERQRPAQWTDCCRRAFLRALYLSCGSVSEPEAAYHLELAVRRDSGAADLFKALLDQQDLRSTLVERQHYQVIYLREGQCLADYLLLAGAQHSYLTFELLRVEKEMRNSVNRVVNCDSANLQRVADTAARQSSLLRRLQEKNLDRQLPPDLKAAAETRLQYPELSLKELGAMMQPSLGKSGMNHRLKRFEAMAAELLSRTGE
;
A
#
# COMPACT_ATOMS: atom_id res chain seq x y z
N MET A 1 -25.20 19.98 -0.14
CA MET A 1 -23.75 20.26 -0.06
C MET A 1 -23.03 18.92 0.05
N LYS A 2 -22.36 18.46 -1.01
CA LYS A 2 -21.50 17.28 -0.94
C LYS A 2 -20.30 17.68 -0.08
N HIS A 3 -20.18 17.17 1.15
CA HIS A 3 -18.91 17.19 1.85
C HIS A 3 -17.92 16.48 0.94
N ALA A 4 -16.96 17.22 0.37
CA ALA A 4 -15.82 16.59 -0.28
C ALA A 4 -15.16 15.70 0.78
N ALA A 5 -15.18 14.38 0.57
CA ALA A 5 -14.52 13.47 1.48
C ALA A 5 -13.03 13.87 1.52
N PHE A 6 -12.59 14.44 2.65
CA PHE A 6 -11.19 14.79 2.86
C PHE A 6 -10.35 13.52 2.69
N SER A 7 -9.24 13.60 1.96
CA SER A 7 -8.37 12.44 1.74
C SER A 7 -7.86 11.89 3.05
N PHE A 8 -7.53 10.59 3.11
CA PHE A 8 -6.99 9.97 4.32
C PHE A 8 -5.75 10.71 4.84
N SER A 9 -4.92 11.21 3.93
CA SER A 9 -3.76 12.03 4.28
C SER A 9 -4.11 13.32 5.04
N GLN A 10 -5.19 14.01 4.65
CA GLN A 10 -5.64 15.22 5.33
C GLN A 10 -6.21 14.90 6.72
N ARG A 11 -6.97 13.80 6.86
CA ARG A 11 -7.49 13.35 8.16
C ARG A 11 -6.37 13.10 9.18
N ILE A 12 -5.25 12.51 8.75
CA ILE A 12 -4.08 12.32 9.62
C ILE A 12 -3.53 13.70 10.05
N LYS A 13 -3.47 14.68 9.14
CA LYS A 13 -2.98 16.03 9.48
C LYS A 13 -3.93 16.76 10.43
N ASP A 14 -5.25 16.63 10.24
CA ASP A 14 -6.26 17.18 11.13
C ASP A 14 -6.04 16.66 12.55
N GLU A 15 -5.99 15.34 12.71
CA GLU A 15 -5.76 14.66 13.99
C GLU A 15 -4.43 15.10 14.63
N LEU A 16 -3.32 14.96 13.91
CA LEU A 16 -1.99 15.29 14.43
C LEU A 16 -1.86 16.77 14.80
N SER A 17 -2.52 17.66 14.07
CA SER A 17 -2.44 19.10 14.32
C SER A 17 -3.07 19.51 15.66
N GLN A 18 -4.07 18.75 16.13
CA GLN A 18 -4.82 19.01 17.36
C GLN A 18 -4.14 18.46 18.63
N ILE A 19 -3.14 17.57 18.50
CA ILE A 19 -2.48 16.95 19.66
C ILE A 19 -1.72 18.01 20.48
N PRO A 20 -2.04 18.24 21.77
CA PRO A 20 -1.39 19.26 22.57
C PRO A 20 0.13 19.06 22.68
N CYS A 21 0.90 20.13 22.53
CA CYS A 21 2.35 20.12 22.78
C CYS A 21 2.67 20.80 24.11
N ILE A 22 2.65 20.00 25.18
CA ILE A 22 2.77 20.48 26.57
C ILE A 22 4.22 20.72 26.96
N GLU A 23 5.10 19.75 26.68
CA GLU A 23 6.49 19.79 27.09
C GLU A 23 7.35 20.69 26.21
N GLN A 24 8.27 21.43 26.84
CA GLN A 24 9.22 22.27 26.10
C GLN A 24 10.14 21.46 25.18
N CYS A 25 10.57 20.28 25.61
CA CYS A 25 11.40 19.41 24.78
C CYS A 25 10.67 18.97 23.50
N CYS A 26 9.39 18.62 23.59
CA CYS A 26 8.57 18.29 22.42
C CYS A 26 8.41 19.47 21.49
N ARG A 27 8.16 20.68 22.02
CA ARG A 27 8.06 21.90 21.20
C ARG A 27 9.36 22.17 20.44
N GLN A 28 10.49 22.04 21.12
CA GLN A 28 11.82 22.22 20.51
C GLN A 28 12.03 21.21 19.37
N VAL A 29 11.70 19.93 19.58
CA VAL A 29 11.84 18.89 18.56
C VAL A 29 10.89 19.12 17.38
N GLU A 30 9.62 19.44 17.61
CA GLU A 30 8.67 19.71 16.51
C GLU A 30 9.17 20.88 15.65
N LEU A 31 9.51 22.01 16.27
CA LEU A 31 9.96 23.20 15.56
C LEU A 31 11.27 22.96 14.83
N ALA A 32 12.25 22.31 15.49
CA ALA A 32 13.51 21.95 14.85
C ALA A 32 13.28 21.05 13.64
N THR A 33 12.37 20.07 13.73
CA THR A 33 12.05 19.17 12.61
C THR A 33 11.48 19.95 11.43
N VAL A 34 10.45 20.77 11.67
CA VAL A 34 9.80 21.58 10.61
C VAL A 34 10.80 22.53 9.96
N PHE A 35 11.57 23.28 10.76
CA PHE A 35 12.53 24.26 10.24
C PHE A 35 13.76 23.62 9.60
N PHE A 36 14.09 22.37 9.94
CA PHE A 36 15.16 21.66 9.27
C PHE A 36 14.68 21.12 7.92
N ALA A 37 13.56 20.39 7.87
CA ALA A 37 13.13 19.69 6.66
C ALA A 37 12.38 20.55 5.63
N ALA A 38 11.49 21.44 6.09
CA ALA A 38 10.48 22.05 5.22
C ALA A 38 10.69 23.56 4.99
N ALA A 39 11.50 24.23 5.80
CA ALA A 39 11.65 25.67 5.72
C ALA A 39 12.57 26.12 4.58
N LYS A 40 12.15 27.16 3.86
CA LYS A 40 13.02 27.95 2.98
C LYS A 40 13.72 29.01 3.83
N LYS A 41 15.05 28.96 3.89
CA LYS A 41 15.85 29.89 4.68
C LYS A 41 16.56 30.89 3.78
N SER A 42 16.53 32.16 4.16
CA SER A 42 17.32 33.22 3.53
C SER A 42 18.01 34.06 4.62
N LYS A 43 18.78 35.08 4.22
CA LYS A 43 19.42 36.00 5.18
C LYS A 43 18.40 36.86 5.96
N THR A 44 17.20 37.07 5.41
CA THR A 44 16.24 38.05 5.95
C THR A 44 14.95 37.43 6.45
N HIS A 45 14.61 36.23 5.99
CA HIS A 45 13.37 35.55 6.35
C HIS A 45 13.49 34.02 6.27
N ILE A 46 12.69 33.34 7.11
CA ILE A 46 12.44 31.90 7.08
C ILE A 46 10.97 31.69 6.74
N GLU A 47 10.68 30.83 5.76
CA GLU A 47 9.32 30.55 5.32
C GLU A 47 9.01 29.06 5.42
N VAL A 48 7.80 28.74 5.86
CA VAL A 48 7.22 27.39 5.79
C VAL A 48 5.87 27.50 5.10
N SER A 49 5.67 26.74 4.03
CA SER A 49 4.41 26.70 3.29
C SER A 49 3.74 25.34 3.46
N THR A 50 2.42 25.34 3.66
CA THR A 50 1.62 24.12 3.80
C THR A 50 0.24 24.30 3.20
N GLY A 51 -0.33 23.24 2.63
CA GLY A 51 -1.73 23.22 2.19
C GLY A 51 -2.74 22.95 3.32
N HIS A 52 -2.28 22.75 4.56
CA HIS A 52 -3.13 22.37 5.70
C HIS A 52 -3.24 23.50 6.73
N ALA A 53 -4.43 24.10 6.84
CA ALA A 53 -4.69 25.25 7.72
C ALA A 53 -4.38 24.95 9.20
N GLY A 54 -4.85 23.81 9.73
CA GLY A 54 -4.61 23.44 11.12
C GLY A 54 -3.11 23.23 11.45
N PHE A 55 -2.29 22.89 10.46
CA PHE A 55 -0.85 22.80 10.67
C PHE A 55 -0.22 24.19 10.69
N ALA A 56 -0.69 25.10 9.85
CA ALA A 56 -0.23 26.49 9.87
C ALA A 56 -0.52 27.15 11.22
N GLU A 57 -1.74 27.02 11.74
CA GLU A 57 -2.14 27.54 13.06
C GLU A 57 -1.36 26.89 14.21
N ARG A 58 -1.16 25.56 14.16
CA ARG A 58 -0.31 24.88 15.12
C ARG A 58 1.09 25.46 15.11
N LEU A 59 1.71 25.57 13.94
CA LEU A 59 3.09 26.03 13.80
C LEU A 59 3.25 27.46 14.36
N THR A 60 2.31 28.37 14.06
CA THR A 60 2.37 29.73 14.60
C THR A 60 2.25 29.75 16.13
N GLY A 61 1.33 28.99 16.70
CA GLY A 61 1.18 28.87 18.16
C GLY A 61 2.41 28.25 18.85
N LEU A 62 3.08 27.29 18.21
CA LEU A 62 4.33 26.72 18.72
C LEU A 62 5.49 27.72 18.65
N VAL A 63 5.61 28.46 17.54
CA VAL A 63 6.62 29.51 17.37
C VAL A 63 6.43 30.61 18.40
N GLU A 64 5.20 31.02 18.66
CA GLU A 64 4.87 32.02 19.69
C GLU A 64 5.29 31.56 21.08
N LYS A 65 4.94 30.33 21.46
CA LYS A 65 5.30 29.75 22.76
C LYS A 65 6.81 29.55 22.95
N GLN A 66 7.53 29.15 21.91
CA GLN A 66 8.97 28.84 22.02
C GLN A 66 9.84 30.09 21.87
N TYR A 67 9.47 31.00 20.96
CA TYR A 67 10.33 32.11 20.54
C TYR A 67 9.76 33.50 20.90
N GLY A 68 8.52 33.59 21.38
CA GLY A 68 7.89 34.87 21.73
C GLY A 68 7.55 35.73 20.52
N ILE A 69 7.36 35.11 19.35
CA ILE A 69 7.00 35.78 18.10
C ILE A 69 5.73 35.15 17.56
N THR A 70 4.75 35.99 17.23
CA THR A 70 3.57 35.58 16.48
C THR A 70 3.85 35.80 14.98
N PRO A 71 4.24 34.77 14.21
CA PRO A 71 4.52 34.96 12.79
C PRO A 71 3.21 35.14 12.01
N PRO A 72 3.15 36.06 11.04
CA PRO A 72 1.99 36.19 10.17
C PRO A 72 1.82 34.96 9.28
N ILE A 73 0.56 34.57 9.06
CA ILE A 73 0.17 33.58 8.05
C ILE A 73 -0.29 34.33 6.81
N ARG A 74 0.39 34.12 5.67
CA ARG A 74 -0.07 34.57 4.36
C ARG A 74 -0.96 33.49 3.76
N HIS A 75 -2.24 33.82 3.56
CA HIS A 75 -3.21 32.92 2.95
C HIS A 75 -3.18 33.08 1.42
N GLY A 76 -2.65 32.07 0.73
CA GLY A 76 -2.78 31.92 -0.71
C GLY A 76 -4.00 31.07 -1.08
N ARG A 77 -4.20 30.85 -2.39
CA ARG A 77 -5.31 30.02 -2.89
C ARG A 77 -5.21 28.55 -2.48
N GLU A 78 -3.99 28.02 -2.43
CA GLU A 78 -3.71 26.60 -2.16
C GLU A 78 -2.82 26.38 -0.93
N PHE A 79 -2.12 27.41 -0.48
CA PHE A 79 -1.11 27.30 0.57
C PHE A 79 -1.24 28.41 1.61
N HIS A 80 -0.96 28.04 2.85
CA HIS A 80 -0.72 28.91 3.99
C HIS A 80 0.79 29.02 4.20
N THR A 81 1.33 30.23 4.14
CA THR A 81 2.77 30.48 4.30
C THR A 81 3.03 31.25 5.58
N ILE A 82 3.74 30.62 6.51
CA ILE A 82 4.23 31.24 7.75
C ILE A 82 5.58 31.91 7.44
N VAL A 83 5.71 33.20 7.75
CA VAL A 83 6.93 33.97 7.48
C VAL A 83 7.53 34.51 8.78
N LEU A 84 8.77 34.16 9.07
CA LEU A 84 9.54 34.75 10.17
C LEU A 84 10.56 35.74 9.61
N ASN A 85 10.48 37.00 10.02
CA ASN A 85 11.35 38.09 9.55
C ASN A 85 12.26 38.68 10.64
N ARG A 86 12.23 38.14 11.87
CA ARG A 86 13.09 38.61 12.96
C ARG A 86 14.41 37.84 12.99
N ALA A 87 15.49 38.50 12.59
CA ALA A 87 16.84 37.93 12.54
C ALA A 87 17.27 37.29 13.88
N ALA A 88 16.88 37.88 15.02
CA ALA A 88 17.21 37.36 16.35
C ALA A 88 16.69 35.92 16.61
N CYS A 89 15.61 35.51 15.95
CA CYS A 89 15.08 34.15 16.09
C CYS A 89 15.75 33.13 15.18
N PHE A 90 16.47 33.56 14.14
CA PHE A 90 17.13 32.63 13.22
C PHE A 90 18.27 31.91 13.93
N ALA A 91 19.05 32.63 14.74
CA ALA A 91 20.10 32.04 15.56
C ALA A 91 19.56 31.01 16.56
N ARG A 92 18.43 31.32 17.21
CA ARG A 92 17.76 30.39 18.15
C ARG A 92 17.22 29.14 17.45
N ILE A 93 16.54 29.30 16.32
CA ILE A 93 16.07 28.17 15.51
C ILE A 93 17.24 27.29 15.06
N GLN A 94 18.33 27.90 14.59
CA GLN A 94 19.51 27.15 14.16
C GLN A 94 20.19 26.43 15.34
N ALA A 95 20.23 27.05 16.51
CA ALA A 95 20.72 26.42 17.73
C ALA A 95 19.85 25.22 18.15
N ASP A 96 18.52 25.35 18.06
CA ASP A 96 17.58 24.26 18.34
C ASP A 96 17.75 23.09 17.36
N ILE A 97 17.89 23.37 16.05
CA ILE A 97 18.20 22.33 15.04
C ILE A 97 19.52 21.63 15.38
N THR A 98 20.56 22.41 15.70
CA THR A 98 21.87 21.86 16.03
C THR A 98 21.81 20.99 17.28
N THR A 99 21.12 21.47 18.32
CA THR A 99 20.95 20.77 19.59
C THR A 99 20.20 19.46 19.41
N VAL A 100 19.10 19.46 18.65
CA VAL A 100 18.25 18.28 18.45
C VAL A 100 18.88 17.25 17.51
N PHE A 101 19.51 17.70 16.42
CA PHE A 101 19.86 16.80 15.31
C PHE A 101 21.35 16.69 15.03
N LEU A 102 22.15 17.70 15.37
CA LEU A 102 23.56 17.76 14.97
C LEU A 102 24.52 17.58 16.14
N SER A 103 24.05 17.63 17.38
CA SER A 103 24.85 17.31 18.57
C SER A 103 25.08 15.81 18.68
N ALA A 104 26.31 15.39 19.01
CA ALA A 104 26.68 13.98 19.11
C ALA A 104 25.82 13.20 20.14
N GLU A 105 25.35 13.88 21.17
CA GLU A 105 24.44 13.34 22.18
C GLU A 105 23.04 13.10 21.57
N ARG A 106 22.42 14.05 20.88
CA ARG A 106 21.01 13.90 20.45
C ARG A 106 20.79 13.30 19.07
N GLN A 107 21.84 12.89 18.35
CA GLN A 107 21.73 12.25 17.03
C GLN A 107 21.03 10.88 17.04
N ARG A 108 20.79 10.26 18.20
CA ARG A 108 20.20 8.91 18.28
C ARG A 108 18.81 8.96 18.93
N PRO A 109 17.75 8.40 18.31
CA PRO A 109 16.43 8.27 18.93
C PRO A 109 16.51 7.56 20.29
N ALA A 110 17.46 6.62 20.47
CA ALA A 110 17.73 5.96 21.75
C ALA A 110 17.89 6.92 22.95
N GLN A 111 18.37 8.14 22.71
CA GLN A 111 18.57 9.17 23.74
C GLN A 111 17.39 10.13 23.86
N TRP A 112 16.40 10.02 22.97
CA TRP A 112 15.16 10.77 23.06
C TRP A 112 14.15 10.03 23.92
N THR A 113 13.46 10.81 24.76
CA THR A 113 12.24 10.36 25.43
C THR A 113 11.16 10.02 24.40
N ASP A 114 10.22 9.15 24.78
CA ASP A 114 9.11 8.75 23.91
C ASP A 114 8.28 9.94 23.42
N CYS A 115 8.12 10.97 24.25
CA CYS A 115 7.41 12.19 23.87
C CYS A 115 8.15 12.98 22.76
N CYS A 116 9.49 12.98 22.77
CA CYS A 116 10.31 13.61 21.73
C CYS A 116 10.31 12.81 20.42
N ARG A 117 10.38 11.48 20.50
CA ARG A 117 10.22 10.60 19.32
C ARG A 117 8.88 10.82 18.62
N ARG A 118 7.80 10.82 19.41
CA ARG A 118 6.45 11.12 18.93
C ARG A 118 6.34 12.51 18.31
N ALA A 119 6.94 13.53 18.95
CA ALA A 119 6.98 14.89 18.44
C ALA A 119 7.72 15.00 17.09
N PHE A 120 8.86 14.33 16.95
CA PHE A 120 9.59 14.27 15.68
C PHE A 120 8.74 13.68 14.55
N LEU A 121 8.16 12.49 14.76
CA LEU A 121 7.35 11.83 13.74
C LEU A 121 6.12 12.67 13.37
N ARG A 122 5.42 13.23 14.36
CA ARG A 122 4.28 14.14 14.14
C ARG A 122 4.70 15.35 13.29
N ALA A 123 5.77 16.04 13.66
CA ALA A 123 6.23 17.22 12.94
C ALA A 123 6.66 16.88 11.51
N LEU A 124 7.38 15.77 11.34
CA LEU A 124 7.83 15.29 10.04
C LEU A 124 6.64 14.99 9.11
N TYR A 125 5.59 14.34 9.62
CA TYR A 125 4.38 14.10 8.83
C TYR A 125 3.63 15.40 8.50
N LEU A 126 3.45 16.28 9.48
CA LEU A 126 2.70 17.52 9.28
C LEU A 126 3.38 18.41 8.22
N SER A 127 4.72 18.51 8.27
CA SER A 127 5.48 19.37 7.36
C SER A 127 5.78 18.76 6.00
N CYS A 128 6.02 17.45 5.94
CA CYS A 128 6.54 16.79 4.73
C CYS A 128 5.68 15.61 4.26
N GLY A 129 4.73 15.16 5.08
CA GLY A 129 4.02 13.91 4.89
C GLY A 129 2.83 13.96 3.96
N SER A 130 2.66 12.89 3.20
CA SER A 130 1.41 12.50 2.54
C SER A 130 1.26 10.97 2.53
N VAL A 131 0.02 10.49 2.49
CA VAL A 131 -0.31 9.07 2.42
C VAL A 131 -1.32 8.83 1.30
N SER A 132 -1.13 7.76 0.53
CA SER A 132 -2.11 7.32 -0.47
C SER A 132 -3.38 6.79 0.19
N GLU A 133 -4.52 6.84 -0.50
CA GLU A 133 -5.73 6.18 0.02
C GLU A 133 -5.44 4.69 0.31
N PRO A 134 -5.69 4.18 1.53
CA PRO A 134 -5.31 2.83 1.93
C PRO A 134 -5.88 1.72 1.04
N GLU A 135 -7.05 1.97 0.44
CA GLU A 135 -7.69 1.08 -0.53
C GLU A 135 -6.82 0.89 -1.78
N ALA A 136 -6.13 1.95 -2.23
CA ALA A 136 -5.25 1.93 -3.39
C ALA A 136 -3.88 1.33 -3.04
N ALA A 137 -3.12 1.95 -2.14
CA ALA A 137 -1.75 1.54 -1.81
C ALA A 137 -1.36 1.90 -0.38
N TYR A 138 -0.50 1.08 0.23
CA TYR A 138 0.13 1.39 1.51
C TYR A 138 1.40 2.19 1.26
N HIS A 139 1.25 3.50 1.11
CA HIS A 139 2.34 4.35 0.69
C HIS A 139 2.34 5.67 1.45
N LEU A 140 3.38 5.88 2.24
CA LEU A 140 3.67 7.14 2.91
C LEU A 140 4.90 7.78 2.26
N GLU A 141 4.77 9.05 1.91
CA GLU A 141 5.84 9.87 1.36
C GLU A 141 6.18 11.01 2.33
N LEU A 142 7.46 11.27 2.55
CA LEU A 142 7.95 12.44 3.29
C LEU A 142 8.84 13.27 2.36
N ALA A 143 8.28 14.33 1.79
CA ALA A 143 8.99 15.22 0.88
C ALA A 143 9.83 16.26 1.66
N VAL A 144 11.10 15.92 1.90
CA VAL A 144 12.07 16.81 2.55
C VAL A 144 12.73 17.70 1.51
N ARG A 145 12.90 19.00 1.79
CA ARG A 145 13.56 19.90 0.83
C ARG A 145 14.99 19.45 0.56
N ARG A 146 15.40 19.41 -0.71
CA ARG A 146 16.75 18.96 -1.10
C ARG A 146 17.86 19.87 -0.52
N ASP A 147 17.60 21.17 -0.45
CA ASP A 147 18.56 22.17 0.08
C ASP A 147 18.69 22.16 1.61
N SER A 148 17.91 21.33 2.32
CA SER A 148 17.97 21.26 3.78
C SER A 148 19.15 20.44 4.31
N GLY A 149 19.60 19.41 3.59
CA GLY A 149 20.52 18.39 4.11
C GLY A 149 19.91 17.48 5.20
N ALA A 150 18.60 17.53 5.43
CA ALA A 150 17.95 16.78 6.52
C ALA A 150 17.56 15.34 6.13
N ALA A 151 17.40 15.04 4.85
CA ALA A 151 16.71 13.83 4.39
C ALA A 151 17.45 12.53 4.78
N ASP A 152 18.77 12.46 4.57
CA ASP A 152 19.56 11.29 4.95
C ASP A 152 19.54 11.04 6.47
N LEU A 153 19.65 12.11 7.26
CA LEU A 153 19.55 12.02 8.72
C LEU A 153 18.16 11.53 9.12
N PHE A 154 17.10 12.11 8.57
CA PHE A 154 15.73 11.75 8.94
C PHE A 154 15.40 10.32 8.53
N LYS A 155 15.90 9.86 7.39
CA LYS A 155 15.85 8.45 7.01
C LYS A 155 16.54 7.58 8.06
N ALA A 156 17.78 7.90 8.45
CA ALA A 156 18.51 7.13 9.46
C ALA A 156 17.79 7.10 10.82
N LEU A 157 17.13 8.19 11.22
CA LEU A 157 16.32 8.26 12.44
C LEU A 157 15.03 7.44 12.35
N LEU A 158 14.43 7.31 11.16
CA LEU A 158 13.29 6.42 10.93
C LEU A 158 13.73 4.96 11.00
N ASP A 159 14.83 4.60 10.34
CA ASP A 159 15.36 3.24 10.33
C ASP A 159 15.75 2.78 11.76
N GLN A 160 16.29 3.67 12.60
CA GLN A 160 16.60 3.40 14.02
C GLN A 160 15.36 3.19 14.90
N GLN A 161 14.16 3.46 14.37
CA GLN A 161 12.87 3.22 15.02
C GLN A 161 12.10 2.10 14.32
N ASP A 162 12.80 1.25 13.55
CA ASP A 162 12.25 0.14 12.78
C ASP A 162 11.25 0.55 11.67
N LEU A 163 11.23 1.84 11.31
CA LEU A 163 10.42 2.40 10.23
C LEU A 163 11.21 2.35 8.92
N ARG A 164 11.32 1.14 8.35
CA ARG A 164 12.11 0.89 7.15
C ARG A 164 11.66 1.78 6.00
N SER A 165 12.63 2.48 5.42
CA SER A 165 12.35 3.46 4.38
C SER A 165 13.39 3.48 3.25
N THR A 166 13.01 4.04 2.11
CA THR A 166 13.89 4.28 0.96
C THR A 166 13.97 5.77 0.64
N LEU A 167 15.11 6.25 0.16
CA LEU A 167 15.30 7.65 -0.24
C LEU A 167 15.37 7.75 -1.76
N VAL A 168 14.64 8.71 -2.33
CA VAL A 168 14.67 8.99 -3.77
C VAL A 168 14.82 10.49 -4.00
N GLU A 169 15.69 10.86 -4.93
CA GLU A 169 15.85 12.26 -5.34
C GLU A 169 14.77 12.69 -6.32
N ARG A 170 14.19 13.88 -6.09
CA ARG A 170 13.37 14.64 -7.02
C ARG A 170 13.96 16.05 -7.17
N GLN A 171 13.55 16.79 -8.19
CA GLN A 171 14.18 18.06 -8.58
C GLN A 171 14.42 19.04 -7.40
N HIS A 172 13.41 19.25 -6.54
CA HIS A 172 13.48 20.17 -5.41
C HIS A 172 13.40 19.48 -4.03
N TYR A 173 13.20 18.17 -4.00
CA TYR A 173 12.93 17.41 -2.78
C TYR A 173 13.71 16.09 -2.78
N GLN A 174 14.09 15.62 -1.61
CA GLN A 174 14.45 14.23 -1.38
C GLN A 174 13.27 13.58 -0.66
N VAL A 175 12.71 12.53 -1.25
CA VAL A 175 11.48 11.90 -0.75
C VAL A 175 11.83 10.60 -0.05
N ILE A 176 11.44 10.50 1.22
CA ILE A 176 11.55 9.27 2.01
C ILE A 176 10.24 8.50 1.85
N TYR A 177 10.34 7.21 1.49
CA TYR A 177 9.21 6.34 1.19
C TYR A 177 9.11 5.18 2.17
N LEU A 178 7.92 5.00 2.74
CA LEU A 178 7.52 3.80 3.48
C LEU A 178 6.43 3.09 2.66
N ARG A 179 6.71 1.86 2.20
CA ARG A 179 5.84 1.10 1.27
C ARG A 179 5.20 -0.13 1.89
N GLU A 180 5.56 -0.45 3.14
CA GLU A 180 5.03 -1.60 3.85
C GLU A 180 3.85 -1.17 4.72
N GLY A 181 2.74 -1.92 4.64
CA GLY A 181 1.54 -1.63 5.42
C GLY A 181 1.78 -1.65 6.93
N GLN A 182 2.68 -2.52 7.40
CA GLN A 182 3.07 -2.53 8.81
C GLN A 182 3.87 -1.30 9.22
N CYS A 183 4.85 -0.88 8.41
CA CYS A 183 5.62 0.35 8.67
C CYS A 183 4.72 1.59 8.71
N LEU A 184 3.69 1.68 7.85
CA LEU A 184 2.71 2.77 7.90
C LEU A 184 1.88 2.72 9.19
N ALA A 185 1.41 1.55 9.59
CA ALA A 185 0.68 1.36 10.84
C ALA A 185 1.52 1.81 12.05
N ASP A 186 2.75 1.34 12.13
CA ASP A 186 3.70 1.67 13.20
C ASP A 186 4.01 3.17 13.21
N TYR A 187 4.19 3.79 12.04
CA TYR A 187 4.39 5.23 11.93
C TYR A 187 3.22 6.01 12.54
N LEU A 188 1.98 5.67 12.18
CA LEU A 188 0.78 6.37 12.68
C LEU A 188 0.67 6.23 14.20
N LEU A 189 0.89 5.02 14.73
CA LEU A 189 0.86 4.73 16.16
C LEU A 189 1.94 5.54 16.92
N LEU A 190 3.17 5.53 16.42
CA LEU A 190 4.31 6.23 17.04
C LEU A 190 4.17 7.75 16.92
N ALA A 191 3.61 8.28 15.84
CA ALA A 191 3.31 9.71 15.68
C ALA A 191 2.16 10.19 16.58
N GLY A 192 1.30 9.27 17.03
CA GLY A 192 0.15 9.56 17.88
C GLY A 192 -1.16 9.80 17.15
N ALA A 193 -1.25 9.42 15.87
CA ALA A 193 -2.48 9.44 15.09
C ALA A 193 -3.32 8.19 15.39
N GLN A 194 -3.86 8.08 16.60
CA GLN A 194 -4.58 6.89 17.09
C GLN A 194 -5.84 6.58 16.27
N HIS A 195 -6.65 7.59 15.94
CA HIS A 195 -7.87 7.40 15.16
C HIS A 195 -7.54 7.02 13.72
N SER A 196 -6.56 7.68 13.12
CA SER A 196 -6.11 7.34 11.77
C SER A 196 -5.47 5.96 11.71
N TYR A 197 -4.72 5.55 12.74
CA TYR A 197 -4.18 4.20 12.88
C TYR A 197 -5.29 3.15 12.90
N LEU A 198 -6.31 3.29 13.76
CA LEU A 198 -7.42 2.35 13.83
C LEU A 198 -8.21 2.28 12.52
N THR A 199 -8.42 3.43 11.89
CA THR A 199 -9.08 3.51 10.57
C THR A 199 -8.26 2.78 9.50
N PHE A 200 -6.94 2.97 9.50
CA PHE A 200 -6.03 2.30 8.60
C PHE A 200 -6.06 0.78 8.78
N GLU A 201 -5.99 0.30 10.03
CA GLU A 201 -6.04 -1.13 10.34
C GLU A 201 -7.35 -1.78 9.87
N LEU A 202 -8.49 -1.11 10.07
CA LEU A 202 -9.77 -1.58 9.57
C LEU A 202 -9.77 -1.73 8.04
N LEU A 203 -9.34 -0.69 7.33
CA LEU A 203 -9.25 -0.70 5.85
C LEU A 203 -8.25 -1.76 5.35
N ARG A 204 -7.17 -2.00 6.11
CA ARG A 204 -6.17 -3.03 5.80
C ARG A 204 -6.79 -4.42 5.86
N VAL A 205 -7.50 -4.74 6.94
CA VAL A 205 -8.21 -6.02 7.12
C VAL A 205 -9.26 -6.23 6.01
N GLU A 206 -10.08 -5.21 5.72
CA GLU A 206 -11.09 -5.30 4.65
C GLU A 206 -10.46 -5.58 3.28
N LYS A 207 -9.35 -4.89 2.96
CA LYS A 207 -8.62 -5.10 1.70
C LYS A 207 -8.02 -6.50 1.63
N GLU A 208 -7.46 -7.02 2.72
CA GLU A 208 -6.93 -8.39 2.78
C GLU A 208 -8.02 -9.45 2.61
N MET A 209 -9.17 -9.27 3.27
CA MET A 209 -10.34 -10.15 3.09
C MET A 209 -10.82 -10.15 1.65
N ARG A 210 -11.01 -8.97 1.05
CA ARG A 210 -11.42 -8.85 -0.36
C ARG A 210 -10.42 -9.51 -1.30
N ASN A 211 -9.12 -9.30 -1.09
CA ASN A 211 -8.08 -9.92 -1.90
C ASN A 211 -8.03 -11.45 -1.73
N SER A 212 -8.32 -11.95 -0.53
CA SER A 212 -8.47 -13.38 -0.27
C SER A 212 -9.65 -13.98 -1.06
N VAL A 213 -10.83 -13.36 -0.95
CA VAL A 213 -12.04 -13.79 -1.69
C VAL A 213 -11.79 -13.75 -3.20
N ASN A 214 -11.21 -12.66 -3.72
CA ASN A 214 -10.90 -12.54 -5.14
C ASN A 214 -9.95 -13.64 -5.62
N ARG A 215 -8.96 -14.04 -4.82
CA ARG A 215 -8.07 -15.16 -5.16
C ARG A 215 -8.84 -16.49 -5.24
N VAL A 216 -9.73 -16.74 -4.29
CA VAL A 216 -10.57 -17.95 -4.28
C VAL A 216 -11.48 -17.98 -5.51
N VAL A 217 -12.23 -16.90 -5.75
CA VAL A 217 -13.15 -16.81 -6.89
C VAL A 217 -12.39 -16.96 -8.21
N ASN A 218 -11.25 -16.29 -8.37
CA ASN A 218 -10.45 -16.42 -9.59
C ASN A 218 -9.92 -17.85 -9.80
N CYS A 219 -9.50 -18.52 -8.73
CA CYS A 219 -9.09 -19.92 -8.80
C CYS A 219 -10.25 -20.83 -9.23
N ASP A 220 -11.43 -20.64 -8.64
CA ASP A 220 -12.62 -21.43 -8.97
C ASP A 220 -13.08 -21.19 -10.41
N SER A 221 -13.17 -19.94 -10.84
CA SER A 221 -13.50 -19.59 -12.24
C SER A 221 -12.49 -20.17 -13.23
N ALA A 222 -11.18 -20.06 -12.95
CA ALA A 222 -10.15 -20.64 -13.81
C ALA A 222 -10.17 -22.18 -13.83
N ASN A 223 -10.58 -22.82 -12.73
CA ASN A 223 -10.76 -24.25 -12.67
C ASN A 223 -12.00 -24.70 -13.47
N LEU A 224 -13.13 -24.01 -13.31
CA LEU A 224 -14.37 -24.28 -14.06
C LEU A 224 -14.16 -24.10 -15.56
N GLN A 225 -13.48 -23.03 -16.00
CA GLN A 225 -13.18 -22.80 -17.41
C GLN A 225 -12.36 -23.95 -18.01
N ARG A 226 -11.29 -24.38 -17.34
CA ARG A 226 -10.46 -25.51 -17.81
C ARG A 226 -11.24 -26.82 -17.91
N VAL A 227 -12.16 -27.07 -16.98
CA VAL A 227 -13.04 -28.25 -17.01
C VAL A 227 -14.00 -28.16 -18.20
N ALA A 228 -14.63 -27.01 -18.41
CA ALA A 228 -15.54 -26.76 -19.52
C ALA A 228 -14.83 -26.92 -20.88
N ASP A 229 -13.65 -26.31 -21.05
CA ASP A 229 -12.85 -26.41 -22.29
C ASP A 229 -12.44 -27.86 -22.57
N THR A 230 -12.07 -28.61 -21.53
CA THR A 230 -11.71 -30.03 -21.66
C THR A 230 -12.92 -30.87 -22.08
N ALA A 231 -14.08 -30.65 -21.46
CA ALA A 231 -15.31 -31.35 -21.80
C ALA A 231 -15.78 -31.03 -23.23
N ALA A 232 -15.69 -29.76 -23.64
CA ALA A 232 -16.01 -29.32 -25.00
C ALA A 232 -15.08 -29.96 -26.04
N ARG A 233 -13.75 -29.99 -25.77
CA ARG A 233 -12.77 -30.63 -26.64
C ARG A 233 -13.00 -32.13 -26.79
N GLN A 234 -13.22 -32.84 -25.67
CA GLN A 234 -13.52 -34.28 -25.67
C GLN A 234 -14.79 -34.58 -26.46
N SER A 235 -15.84 -33.78 -26.27
CA SER A 235 -17.11 -33.91 -27.00
C SER A 235 -16.93 -33.66 -28.50
N SER A 236 -16.15 -32.64 -28.89
CA SER A 236 -15.86 -32.34 -30.30
C SER A 236 -15.07 -33.46 -30.97
N LEU A 237 -14.06 -34.02 -30.30
CA LEU A 237 -13.28 -35.16 -30.80
C LEU A 237 -14.18 -36.37 -31.07
N LEU A 238 -15.09 -36.70 -30.16
CA LEU A 238 -16.00 -37.83 -30.36
C LEU A 238 -16.93 -37.58 -31.56
N ARG A 239 -17.52 -36.39 -31.67
CA ARG A 239 -18.38 -36.03 -32.81
C ARG A 239 -17.64 -36.16 -34.15
N ARG A 240 -16.40 -35.65 -34.23
CA ARG A 240 -15.56 -35.78 -35.45
C ARG A 240 -15.27 -37.24 -35.82
N LEU A 241 -15.01 -38.10 -34.83
CA LEU A 241 -14.82 -39.53 -35.09
C LEU A 241 -16.12 -40.19 -35.59
N GLN A 242 -17.27 -39.83 -35.03
CA GLN A 242 -18.58 -40.35 -35.46
C GLN A 242 -18.90 -39.91 -36.90
N GLU A 243 -18.68 -38.65 -37.25
CA GLU A 243 -18.87 -38.12 -38.61
C GLU A 243 -18.05 -38.89 -39.67
N LYS A 244 -16.82 -39.27 -39.31
CA LYS A 244 -15.93 -40.06 -40.19
C LYS A 244 -16.10 -41.58 -40.05
N ASN A 245 -17.08 -42.06 -39.26
CA ASN A 245 -17.29 -43.49 -38.94
C ASN A 245 -16.04 -44.20 -38.34
N LEU A 246 -15.16 -43.45 -37.68
CA LEU A 246 -13.92 -43.94 -37.07
C LEU A 246 -14.11 -44.35 -35.60
N ASP A 247 -15.23 -43.97 -34.99
CA ASP A 247 -15.57 -44.28 -33.59
C ASP A 247 -15.62 -45.80 -33.31
N ARG A 248 -15.91 -46.63 -34.33
CA ARG A 248 -15.91 -48.09 -34.24
C ARG A 248 -14.54 -48.70 -33.96
N GLN A 249 -13.46 -47.94 -34.21
CA GLN A 249 -12.08 -48.38 -33.95
C GLN A 249 -11.66 -48.12 -32.49
N LEU A 250 -12.46 -47.37 -31.71
CA LEU A 250 -12.20 -47.16 -30.29
C LEU A 250 -12.50 -48.42 -29.48
N PRO A 251 -11.65 -48.78 -28.50
CA PRO A 251 -11.96 -49.79 -27.50
C PRO A 251 -13.30 -49.49 -26.79
N PRO A 252 -14.10 -50.52 -26.47
CA PRO A 252 -15.43 -50.32 -25.87
C PRO A 252 -15.42 -49.49 -24.58
N ASP A 253 -14.39 -49.64 -23.75
CA ASP A 253 -14.23 -48.91 -22.48
C ASP A 253 -13.92 -47.42 -22.67
N LEU A 254 -13.19 -47.06 -23.73
CA LEU A 254 -12.89 -45.68 -24.10
C LEU A 254 -14.08 -45.01 -24.80
N LYS A 255 -14.75 -45.75 -25.70
CA LYS A 255 -15.95 -45.30 -26.39
C LYS A 255 -17.07 -44.97 -25.38
N ALA A 256 -17.36 -45.88 -24.46
CA ALA A 256 -18.36 -45.65 -23.42
C ALA A 256 -18.03 -44.43 -22.53
N ALA A 257 -16.75 -44.21 -22.19
CA ALA A 257 -16.33 -43.05 -21.40
C ALA A 257 -16.52 -41.72 -22.17
N ALA A 258 -16.19 -41.71 -23.46
CA ALA A 258 -16.36 -40.53 -24.32
C ALA A 258 -17.85 -40.23 -24.57
N GLU A 259 -18.67 -41.25 -24.81
CA GLU A 259 -20.13 -41.11 -25.00
C GLU A 259 -20.80 -40.59 -23.72
N THR A 260 -20.41 -41.12 -22.56
CA THR A 260 -20.93 -40.66 -21.26
C THR A 260 -20.56 -39.18 -21.01
N ARG A 261 -19.33 -38.77 -21.38
CA ARG A 261 -18.91 -37.35 -21.32
C ARG A 261 -19.69 -36.47 -22.31
N LEU A 262 -19.98 -36.95 -23.51
CA LEU A 262 -20.76 -36.23 -24.52
C LEU A 262 -22.24 -36.06 -24.09
N GLN A 263 -22.80 -37.08 -23.43
CA GLN A 263 -24.17 -37.07 -22.96
C GLN A 263 -24.37 -36.17 -21.74
N TYR A 264 -23.36 -36.10 -20.85
CA TYR A 264 -23.40 -35.34 -19.61
C TYR A 264 -22.18 -34.40 -19.47
N PRO A 265 -22.05 -33.38 -20.35
CA PRO A 265 -20.88 -32.50 -20.37
C PRO A 265 -20.68 -31.70 -19.08
N GLU A 266 -21.76 -31.41 -18.34
CA GLU A 266 -21.80 -30.65 -17.10
C GLU A 266 -21.31 -31.41 -15.87
N LEU A 267 -21.29 -32.75 -15.92
CA LEU A 267 -20.94 -33.57 -14.77
C LEU A 267 -19.43 -33.65 -14.51
N SER A 268 -19.05 -33.72 -13.24
CA SER A 268 -17.67 -33.92 -12.83
C SER A 268 -17.15 -35.31 -13.24
N LEU A 269 -15.83 -35.46 -13.32
CA LEU A 269 -15.20 -36.75 -13.61
C LEU A 269 -15.57 -37.86 -12.60
N LYS A 270 -15.89 -37.47 -11.35
CA LYS A 270 -16.32 -38.41 -10.31
C LYS A 270 -17.73 -38.92 -10.60
N GLU A 271 -18.64 -38.03 -10.97
CA GLU A 271 -20.03 -38.35 -11.30
C GLU A 271 -20.09 -39.20 -12.57
N LEU A 272 -19.37 -38.83 -13.63
CA LEU A 272 -19.30 -39.66 -14.83
C LEU A 272 -18.72 -41.05 -14.55
N GLY A 273 -17.67 -41.12 -13.72
CA GLY A 273 -17.08 -42.41 -13.33
C GLY A 273 -18.07 -43.32 -12.60
N ALA A 274 -18.96 -42.75 -11.78
CA ALA A 274 -20.00 -43.50 -11.08
C ALA A 274 -21.06 -44.09 -12.03
N MET A 275 -21.26 -43.50 -13.21
CA MET A 275 -22.19 -44.00 -14.23
C MET A 275 -21.60 -45.13 -15.09
N MET A 276 -20.29 -45.35 -15.03
CA MET A 276 -19.62 -46.40 -15.80
C MET A 276 -19.90 -47.79 -15.20
N GLN A 277 -19.81 -48.83 -16.03
CA GLN A 277 -19.87 -50.23 -15.61
C GLN A 277 -18.61 -50.99 -16.04
N PRO A 278 -17.77 -51.47 -15.10
CA PRO A 278 -17.82 -51.22 -13.65
C PRO A 278 -17.56 -49.74 -13.31
N SER A 279 -18.06 -49.30 -12.14
CA SER A 279 -17.91 -47.91 -11.68
C SER A 279 -16.45 -47.52 -11.50
N LEU A 280 -16.09 -46.31 -11.89
CA LEU A 280 -14.74 -45.77 -11.80
C LEU A 280 -14.66 -44.61 -10.81
N GLY A 281 -13.53 -44.52 -10.11
CA GLY A 281 -13.16 -43.29 -9.40
C GLY A 281 -12.75 -42.17 -10.36
N LYS A 282 -12.64 -40.93 -9.84
CA LYS A 282 -12.21 -39.73 -10.58
C LYS A 282 -10.97 -39.98 -11.45
N SER A 283 -9.93 -40.60 -10.89
CA SER A 283 -8.66 -40.86 -11.59
C SER A 283 -8.82 -41.90 -12.71
N GLY A 284 -9.65 -42.93 -12.51
CA GLY A 284 -9.93 -43.95 -13.52
C GLY A 284 -10.67 -43.37 -14.72
N MET A 285 -11.71 -42.56 -14.47
CA MET A 285 -12.43 -41.85 -15.53
C MET A 285 -11.53 -40.87 -16.29
N ASN A 286 -10.71 -40.10 -15.57
CA ASN A 286 -9.74 -39.18 -16.17
C ASN A 286 -8.74 -39.91 -17.08
N HIS A 287 -8.21 -41.04 -16.62
CA HIS A 287 -7.26 -41.83 -17.39
C HIS A 287 -7.87 -42.37 -18.68
N ARG A 288 -9.11 -42.88 -18.63
CA ARG A 288 -9.82 -43.32 -19.84
C ARG A 288 -10.06 -42.18 -20.82
N LEU A 289 -10.53 -41.02 -20.36
CA LEU A 289 -10.77 -39.87 -21.24
C LEU A 289 -9.48 -39.33 -21.87
N LYS A 290 -8.35 -39.31 -21.14
CA LYS A 290 -7.05 -38.96 -21.72
C LYS A 290 -6.58 -39.94 -22.79
N ARG A 291 -6.75 -41.25 -22.55
CA ARG A 291 -6.43 -42.29 -23.56
C ARG A 291 -7.33 -42.18 -24.78
N PHE A 292 -8.62 -41.87 -24.58
CA PHE A 292 -9.55 -41.56 -25.66
C PHE A 292 -9.06 -40.37 -26.49
N GLU A 293 -8.69 -39.25 -25.86
CA GLU A 293 -8.20 -38.07 -26.59
C GLU A 293 -6.95 -38.39 -27.43
N ALA A 294 -6.00 -39.16 -26.89
CA ALA A 294 -4.80 -39.56 -27.61
C ALA A 294 -5.11 -40.46 -28.82
N MET A 295 -5.97 -41.47 -28.64
CA MET A 295 -6.37 -42.38 -29.72
C MET A 295 -7.22 -41.67 -30.78
N ALA A 296 -8.10 -40.76 -30.37
CA ALA A 296 -8.89 -39.94 -31.27
C ALA A 296 -8.00 -39.07 -32.16
N ALA A 297 -6.97 -38.43 -31.58
CA ALA A 297 -6.00 -37.65 -32.34
C ALA A 297 -5.26 -38.51 -33.38
N GLU A 298 -4.80 -39.71 -32.99
CA GLU A 298 -4.09 -40.62 -33.89
C GLU A 298 -4.98 -41.13 -35.05
N LEU A 299 -6.24 -41.47 -34.77
CA LEU A 299 -7.18 -41.92 -35.79
C LEU A 299 -7.50 -40.81 -36.80
N LEU A 300 -7.65 -39.57 -36.32
CA LEU A 300 -7.91 -38.41 -37.18
C LEU A 300 -6.67 -38.05 -38.03
N SER A 301 -5.46 -38.12 -37.47
CA SER A 301 -4.23 -37.80 -38.20
C SER A 301 -3.92 -38.78 -39.33
N ARG A 302 -4.25 -40.07 -39.16
CA ARG A 302 -4.10 -41.09 -40.20
C ARG A 302 -4.98 -40.85 -41.43
N THR A 303 -6.05 -40.06 -41.29
CA THR A 303 -6.93 -39.67 -42.41
C THR A 303 -6.50 -38.39 -43.13
N GLY A 304 -5.32 -37.84 -42.82
CA GLY A 304 -4.73 -36.70 -43.55
C GLY A 304 -5.11 -35.32 -43.04
N GLU A 305 -5.35 -35.16 -41.73
CA GLU A 305 -5.51 -33.87 -41.03
C GLU A 305 -4.76 -33.84 -39.70
#